data_AF-A0A2H9RK32-F1
#
_entry.id   AF-A0A2H9RK32-F1
#
_cell.length_a   1.000
_cell.length_b   1.000
_cell.length_c   1.000
_cell.angle_alpha   90.00
_cell.angle_beta   90.00
_cell.angle_gamma   90.00
#
_symmetry.space_group_name_H-M   'P 1'
#
loop_
_entity.id
_entity.type
_entity.pdbx_description
1 polymer ?
#
loop_
_entity_poly.entity_id
_entity_poly.type
_entity_poly.pdbx_seq_one_letter_code
_entity_poly.pdbx_strand_id
1 'polypeptide(L)'
;MPKQFLFLYPISDYFQTLIGWEISGFKEYTLRRVSDIVDKRYRQERFDVNWVFFAGKKANVPDISIGQKGINIRHSDRKLSSGVRYNVHAGNTVHPNPSYILDQLPPHTTLVVAGFHQWNCVDKVASASYKRGINVYVDEDITDTGINRILMMRDVPVIRRNQTLESVFSPVMGGPLRESFLSAREGKPWLLQPSSGQPGYS
;
A
#
# COMPACT_ATOMS: atom_id res chain seq x y z
N MET A 1 8.11 -12.24 -16.12
CA MET A 1 7.37 -13.08 -15.16
C MET A 1 6.16 -12.28 -14.66
N PRO A 2 5.04 -12.89 -14.25
CA PRO A 2 3.86 -12.15 -13.82
C PRO A 2 4.13 -11.34 -12.54
N LYS A 3 3.76 -10.06 -12.55
CA LYS A 3 4.00 -9.10 -11.46
C LYS A 3 2.66 -8.58 -10.93
N GLN A 4 2.48 -8.58 -9.61
CA GLN A 4 1.25 -8.10 -8.97
C GLN A 4 1.55 -6.88 -8.11
N PHE A 5 0.70 -5.86 -8.22
CA PHE A 5 0.65 -4.75 -7.29
C PHE A 5 -0.63 -4.87 -6.45
N LEU A 6 -0.50 -4.70 -5.13
CA LEU A 6 -1.57 -4.86 -4.17
C LEU A 6 -1.67 -3.65 -3.25
N PHE A 7 -2.73 -2.86 -3.38
CA PHE A 7 -3.02 -1.76 -2.49
C PHE A 7 -4.07 -2.17 -1.45
N LEU A 8 -3.70 -2.10 -0.17
CA LEU A 8 -4.57 -2.47 0.93
C LEU A 8 -5.44 -1.30 1.39
N TYR A 9 -6.76 -1.52 1.38
CA TYR A 9 -7.79 -0.69 1.98
C TYR A 9 -7.77 0.77 1.52
N PRO A 10 -8.04 1.04 0.23
CA PRO A 10 -8.21 2.40 -0.26
C PRO A 10 -9.57 2.98 0.17
N ILE A 11 -9.84 3.03 1.48
CA ILE A 11 -11.15 3.40 2.05
C ILE A 11 -11.15 4.84 2.55
N SER A 12 -12.32 5.47 2.50
CA SER A 12 -12.47 6.89 2.81
C SER A 12 -11.98 7.23 4.23
N ASP A 13 -12.33 6.40 5.22
CA ASP A 13 -12.03 6.65 6.62
C ASP A 13 -10.52 6.73 6.89
N TYR A 14 -9.73 5.82 6.32
CA TYR A 14 -8.27 5.84 6.51
C TYR A 14 -7.61 7.08 5.89
N PHE A 15 -8.05 7.48 4.70
CA PHE A 15 -7.57 8.73 4.10
C PHE A 15 -8.02 9.96 4.89
N GLN A 16 -9.24 9.96 5.43
CA GLN A 16 -9.75 11.07 6.24
C GLN A 16 -9.03 11.19 7.58
N THR A 17 -8.77 10.08 8.28
CA THR A 17 -8.00 10.07 9.53
C THR A 17 -6.59 10.59 9.32
N LEU A 18 -5.97 10.28 8.17
CA LEU A 18 -4.59 10.69 7.89
C LEU A 18 -4.46 12.12 7.36
N ILE A 19 -5.35 12.54 6.45
CA ILE A 19 -5.29 13.84 5.77
C ILE A 19 -6.00 14.95 6.57
N GLY A 20 -6.96 14.58 7.43
CA GLY A 20 -7.85 15.52 8.10
C GLY A 20 -8.98 16.04 7.19
N TRP A 21 -9.97 16.68 7.81
CA TRP A 21 -11.20 17.14 7.13
C TRP A 21 -11.04 18.48 6.39
N GLU A 22 -10.09 19.33 6.78
CA GLU A 22 -10.16 20.77 6.46
C GLU A 22 -9.18 21.27 5.38
N ILE A 23 -8.31 20.42 4.85
CA ILE A 23 -7.29 20.85 3.88
C ILE A 23 -7.59 20.27 2.47
N SER A 24 -8.68 20.73 1.86
CA SER A 24 -9.22 20.20 0.59
C SER A 24 -8.18 20.09 -0.53
N GLY A 25 -7.37 21.14 -0.75
CA GLY A 25 -6.34 21.14 -1.80
C GLY A 25 -5.22 20.12 -1.57
N PHE A 26 -4.87 19.83 -0.33
CA PHE A 26 -3.86 18.81 0.00
C PHE A 26 -4.43 17.39 -0.14
N LYS A 27 -5.71 17.19 0.19
CA LYS A 27 -6.40 15.93 -0.05
C LYS A 27 -6.42 15.58 -1.54
N GLU A 28 -6.87 16.50 -2.38
CA GLU A 28 -6.92 16.28 -3.83
C GLU A 28 -5.54 16.03 -4.43
N TYR A 29 -4.54 16.80 -4.01
CA TYR A 29 -3.15 16.57 -4.41
C TYR A 29 -2.65 15.17 -4.02
N THR A 30 -2.92 14.74 -2.79
CA THR A 30 -2.50 13.45 -2.26
C THR A 30 -3.14 12.30 -3.01
N LEU A 31 -4.46 12.34 -3.22
CA LEU A 31 -5.20 11.31 -3.95
C LEU A 31 -4.76 11.21 -5.42
N ARG A 32 -4.49 12.37 -6.05
CA ARG A 32 -3.90 12.42 -7.38
C ARG A 32 -2.51 11.82 -7.40
N ARG A 33 -1.65 12.18 -6.44
CA ARG A 33 -0.29 11.66 -6.32
C ARG A 33 -0.26 10.14 -6.16
N VAL A 34 -1.11 9.57 -5.31
CA VAL A 34 -1.28 8.10 -5.18
C VAL A 34 -1.69 7.49 -6.52
N SER A 35 -2.67 8.10 -7.21
CA SER A 35 -3.13 7.62 -8.52
C SER A 35 -2.04 7.66 -9.59
N ASP A 36 -1.26 8.73 -9.63
CA ASP A 36 -0.15 8.92 -10.56
C ASP A 36 0.97 7.90 -10.30
N ILE A 37 1.31 7.66 -9.02
CA ILE A 37 2.28 6.63 -8.63
C ILE A 37 1.81 5.26 -9.09
N VAL A 38 0.56 4.89 -8.83
CA VAL A 38 0.04 3.58 -9.24
C VAL A 38 0.07 3.41 -10.76
N ASP A 39 -0.30 4.45 -11.50
CA ASP A 39 -0.23 4.40 -12.96
C ASP A 39 1.21 4.26 -13.47
N LYS A 40 2.11 5.14 -13.01
CA LYS A 40 3.46 5.26 -13.53
C LYS A 40 4.38 4.13 -13.08
N ARG A 41 4.26 3.66 -11.85
CA ARG A 41 5.14 2.62 -11.30
C ARG A 41 4.65 1.20 -11.53
N TYR A 42 3.34 0.99 -11.69
CA TYR A 42 2.78 -0.36 -11.73
C TYR A 42 2.07 -0.63 -13.05
N ARG A 43 1.09 0.19 -13.45
CA ARG A 43 0.34 -0.08 -14.70
C ARG A 43 1.25 0.01 -15.93
N GLN A 44 2.08 1.04 -16.02
CA GLN A 44 3.00 1.22 -17.16
C GLN A 44 4.14 0.18 -17.15
N GLU A 45 4.49 -0.35 -15.99
CA GLU A 45 5.49 -1.41 -15.80
C GLU A 45 4.90 -2.82 -15.85
N ARG A 46 3.68 -2.96 -16.38
CA ARG A 46 2.99 -4.24 -16.62
C ARG A 46 2.73 -5.07 -15.35
N PHE A 47 2.48 -4.41 -14.23
CA PHE A 47 1.90 -5.06 -13.07
C PHE A 47 0.39 -5.17 -13.24
N ASP A 48 -0.17 -6.32 -12.85
CA ASP A 48 -1.60 -6.44 -12.59
C ASP A 48 -1.92 -5.71 -11.28
N VAL A 49 -2.82 -4.72 -11.35
CA VAL A 49 -3.19 -3.88 -10.21
C VAL A 49 -4.39 -4.47 -9.48
N ASN A 50 -4.23 -4.65 -8.17
CA ASN A 50 -5.20 -5.22 -7.25
C ASN A 50 -5.47 -4.26 -6.09
N TRP A 51 -6.75 -4.10 -5.75
CA TRP A 51 -7.21 -3.26 -4.64
C TRP A 51 -7.96 -4.13 -3.64
N VAL A 52 -7.51 -4.15 -2.39
CA VAL A 52 -8.19 -4.92 -1.33
C VAL A 52 -9.15 -4.00 -0.58
N PHE A 53 -10.42 -4.37 -0.54
CA PHE A 53 -11.45 -3.72 0.26
C PHE A 53 -11.86 -4.63 1.41
N PHE A 54 -12.50 -4.06 2.43
CA PHE A 54 -13.22 -4.86 3.41
C PHE A 54 -14.37 -5.61 2.74
N ALA A 55 -14.80 -6.71 3.33
CA ALA A 55 -15.93 -7.48 2.85
C ALA A 55 -17.25 -6.70 3.02
N GLY A 56 -18.15 -6.86 2.05
CA GLY A 56 -19.53 -6.41 2.12
C GLY A 56 -20.42 -7.40 2.86
N LYS A 57 -21.61 -7.68 2.32
CA LYS A 57 -22.55 -8.64 2.94
C LYS A 57 -22.02 -10.08 2.97
N LYS A 58 -21.16 -10.45 2.01
CA LYS A 58 -20.52 -11.77 1.92
C LYS A 58 -19.01 -11.61 2.02
N ALA A 59 -18.34 -12.55 2.68
CA ALA A 59 -16.88 -12.50 2.91
C ALA A 59 -16.05 -12.40 1.62
N ASN A 60 -16.52 -12.99 0.51
CA ASN A 60 -15.84 -12.97 -0.79
C ASN A 60 -16.26 -11.79 -1.69
N VAL A 61 -17.11 -10.88 -1.23
CA VAL A 61 -17.55 -9.73 -2.02
C VAL A 61 -16.95 -8.46 -1.41
N PRO A 62 -16.08 -7.72 -2.15
CA PRO A 62 -15.52 -6.47 -1.64
C PRO A 62 -16.61 -5.39 -1.51
N ASP A 63 -16.58 -4.65 -0.40
CA ASP A 63 -17.37 -3.44 -0.21
C ASP A 63 -16.64 -2.25 -0.84
N ILE A 64 -16.96 -1.98 -2.10
CA ILE A 64 -16.38 -0.84 -2.82
C ILE A 64 -17.03 0.49 -2.43
N SER A 65 -18.19 0.46 -1.74
CA SER A 65 -18.95 1.69 -1.42
C SER A 65 -18.25 2.57 -0.39
N ILE A 66 -17.41 1.96 0.46
CA ILE A 66 -16.57 2.66 1.44
C ILE A 66 -15.25 3.17 0.84
N GLY A 67 -15.00 2.91 -0.45
CA GLY A 67 -13.79 3.33 -1.15
C GLY A 67 -13.58 4.84 -1.16
N GLN A 68 -12.33 5.28 -1.10
CA GLN A 68 -11.96 6.69 -1.19
C GLN A 68 -12.18 7.20 -2.62
N LYS A 69 -13.11 8.15 -2.77
CA LYS A 69 -13.34 8.87 -4.03
C LYS A 69 -12.09 9.68 -4.42
N GLY A 70 -11.76 9.73 -5.70
CA GLY A 70 -10.60 10.49 -6.20
C GLY A 70 -9.30 9.68 -6.35
N ILE A 71 -9.27 8.43 -5.86
CA ILE A 71 -8.28 7.45 -6.35
C ILE A 71 -8.77 6.88 -7.67
N ASN A 72 -7.90 6.88 -8.67
CA ASN A 72 -8.21 6.32 -9.98
C ASN A 72 -8.10 4.78 -9.96
N ILE A 73 -9.17 4.10 -9.57
CA ILE A 73 -9.33 2.64 -9.66
C ILE A 73 -9.97 2.30 -11.01
N ARG A 74 -9.24 1.64 -11.91
CA ARG A 74 -9.74 1.32 -13.26
C ARG A 74 -10.69 0.14 -13.25
N HIS A 75 -11.50 0.03 -14.31
CA HIS A 75 -12.33 -1.16 -14.53
C HIS A 75 -11.48 -2.43 -14.70
N SER A 76 -10.31 -2.31 -15.35
CA SER A 76 -9.33 -3.38 -15.52
C SER A 76 -8.66 -3.85 -14.23
N ASP A 77 -8.68 -3.03 -13.17
CA ASP A 77 -8.05 -3.38 -11.90
C ASP A 77 -8.93 -4.37 -11.12
N ARG A 78 -8.30 -5.37 -10.51
CA ARG A 78 -9.01 -6.36 -9.68
C ARG A 78 -9.37 -5.75 -8.33
N LYS A 79 -10.55 -6.09 -7.84
CA LYS A 79 -11.08 -5.65 -6.55
C LYS A 79 -11.26 -6.89 -5.70
N LEU A 80 -10.45 -7.01 -4.66
CA LEU A 80 -10.34 -8.19 -3.81
C LEU A 80 -11.01 -7.91 -2.47
N SER A 81 -11.52 -8.96 -1.84
CA SER A 81 -12.10 -8.85 -0.50
C SER A 81 -11.08 -9.25 0.56
N SER A 82 -11.09 -8.56 1.71
CA SER A 82 -10.29 -8.94 2.87
C SER A 82 -10.85 -10.12 3.66
N GLY A 83 -12.10 -10.51 3.38
CA GLY A 83 -12.81 -11.56 4.13
C GLY A 83 -13.48 -11.06 5.42
N VAL A 84 -13.20 -9.82 5.82
CA VAL A 84 -13.70 -9.23 7.08
C VAL A 84 -14.41 -7.92 6.79
N ARG A 85 -15.56 -7.68 7.42
CA ARG A 85 -16.32 -6.44 7.28
C ARG A 85 -15.64 -5.28 8.03
N TYR A 86 -15.72 -4.07 7.49
CA TYR A 86 -15.03 -2.91 8.07
C TYR A 86 -15.47 -2.61 9.50
N ASN A 87 -16.78 -2.64 9.79
CA ASN A 87 -17.32 -2.38 11.12
C ASN A 87 -16.85 -3.41 12.19
N VAL A 88 -16.58 -4.65 11.79
CA VAL A 88 -16.02 -5.68 12.67
C VAL A 88 -14.53 -5.44 12.90
N HIS A 89 -13.82 -5.02 11.87
CA HIS A 89 -12.40 -4.70 11.97
C HIS A 89 -12.15 -3.43 12.80
N ALA A 90 -12.91 -2.36 12.55
CA ALA A 90 -12.78 -1.06 13.22
C ALA A 90 -13.07 -1.14 14.73
N GLY A 91 -13.91 -2.10 15.16
CA GLY A 91 -14.10 -2.43 16.58
C GLY A 91 -12.93 -3.22 17.20
N ASN A 92 -11.78 -3.32 16.53
CA ASN A 92 -10.58 -4.08 16.91
C ASN A 92 -10.84 -5.55 17.24
N THR A 93 -11.91 -6.13 16.72
CA THR A 93 -12.36 -7.47 17.12
C THR A 93 -11.81 -8.56 16.21
N VAL A 94 -11.58 -8.25 14.92
CA VAL A 94 -11.09 -9.22 13.93
C VAL A 94 -10.15 -8.57 12.92
N HIS A 95 -9.01 -9.21 12.67
CA HIS A 95 -8.07 -8.81 11.61
C HIS A 95 -8.23 -9.68 10.36
N PRO A 96 -8.12 -9.10 9.15
CA PRO A 96 -8.06 -9.87 7.91
C PRO A 96 -6.93 -10.91 7.91
N ASN A 97 -7.21 -12.08 7.36
CA ASN A 97 -6.22 -13.14 7.20
C ASN A 97 -5.36 -12.87 5.95
N PRO A 98 -4.03 -12.67 6.09
CA PRO A 98 -3.15 -12.44 4.94
C PRO A 98 -3.23 -13.53 3.87
N SER A 99 -3.33 -14.80 4.26
CA SER A 99 -3.42 -15.91 3.32
C SER A 99 -4.68 -15.82 2.48
N TYR A 100 -5.83 -15.48 3.08
CA TYR A 100 -7.08 -15.31 2.35
C TYR A 100 -6.99 -14.22 1.27
N ILE A 101 -6.28 -13.12 1.55
CA ILE A 101 -6.05 -12.05 0.57
C ILE A 101 -5.13 -12.56 -0.55
N LEU A 102 -4.02 -13.20 -0.19
CA LEU A 102 -3.01 -13.68 -1.14
C LEU A 102 -3.55 -14.78 -2.06
N ASP A 103 -4.43 -15.65 -1.57
CA ASP A 103 -5.01 -16.76 -2.34
C ASP A 103 -5.98 -16.29 -3.44
N GLN A 104 -6.39 -15.01 -3.43
CA GLN A 104 -7.19 -14.41 -4.50
C GLN A 104 -6.34 -13.85 -5.65
N LEU A 105 -5.02 -13.75 -5.47
CA LEU A 105 -4.12 -13.23 -6.50
C LEU A 105 -3.86 -14.27 -7.59
N PRO A 106 -3.75 -13.86 -8.87
CA PRO A 106 -3.24 -14.73 -9.92
C PRO A 106 -1.82 -15.24 -9.58
N PRO A 107 -1.38 -16.36 -10.16
CA PRO A 107 0.01 -16.82 -10.03
C PRO A 107 1.01 -15.71 -10.40
N HIS A 108 2.04 -15.52 -9.57
CA HIS A 108 3.04 -14.47 -9.73
C HIS A 108 4.36 -14.83 -9.07
N THR A 109 5.41 -14.12 -9.47
CA THR A 109 6.75 -14.25 -8.86
C THR A 109 7.16 -13.01 -8.08
N THR A 110 6.51 -11.88 -8.35
CA THR A 110 6.78 -10.59 -7.73
C THR A 110 5.49 -9.97 -7.20
N LEU A 111 5.52 -9.50 -5.96
CA LEU A 111 4.44 -8.76 -5.32
C LEU A 111 4.97 -7.43 -4.76
N VAL A 112 4.33 -6.32 -5.12
CA VAL A 112 4.52 -5.04 -4.46
C VAL A 112 3.28 -4.72 -3.63
N VAL A 113 3.46 -4.48 -2.33
CA VAL A 113 2.36 -4.18 -1.39
C VAL A 113 2.41 -2.71 -0.97
N ALA A 114 1.24 -2.07 -0.90
CA ALA A 114 1.07 -0.69 -0.45
C ALA A 114 -0.25 -0.52 0.32
N GLY A 115 -0.56 0.71 0.77
CA GLY A 115 -1.82 1.05 1.43
C GLY A 115 -1.73 1.03 2.95
N PHE A 116 -2.82 0.64 3.62
CA PHE A 116 -3.00 0.83 5.06
C PHE A 116 -3.02 -0.51 5.82
N HIS A 117 -2.52 -0.61 7.05
CA HIS A 117 -1.51 0.24 7.70
C HIS A 117 -0.13 -0.38 7.50
N GLN A 118 0.91 0.44 7.30
CA GLN A 118 2.26 -0.02 6.99
C GLN A 118 2.76 -1.09 7.97
N TRP A 119 2.74 -0.77 9.26
CA TRP A 119 3.30 -1.60 10.33
C TRP A 119 2.37 -2.69 10.84
N ASN A 120 1.22 -2.89 10.19
CA ASN A 120 0.27 -3.92 10.57
C ASN A 120 -0.15 -4.73 9.34
N CYS A 121 -1.20 -4.33 8.63
CA CYS A 121 -1.75 -5.12 7.53
C CYS A 121 -0.78 -5.28 6.35
N VAL A 122 -0.08 -4.20 5.97
CA VAL A 122 0.91 -4.24 4.88
C VAL A 122 2.06 -5.16 5.25
N ASP A 123 2.65 -4.98 6.43
CA ASP A 123 3.72 -5.82 6.98
C ASP A 123 3.32 -7.31 7.02
N LYS A 124 2.14 -7.62 7.55
CA LYS A 124 1.63 -9.01 7.65
C LYS A 124 1.43 -9.65 6.27
N VAL A 125 0.87 -8.92 5.30
CA VAL A 125 0.68 -9.42 3.93
C VAL A 125 2.01 -9.61 3.22
N ALA A 126 2.92 -8.64 3.32
CA ALA A 126 4.25 -8.74 2.74
C ALA A 126 5.05 -9.91 3.33
N SER A 127 5.06 -10.05 4.66
CA SER A 127 5.70 -11.17 5.35
C SER A 127 5.12 -12.52 4.95
N ALA A 128 3.78 -12.63 4.87
CA ALA A 128 3.12 -13.86 4.45
C ALA A 128 3.47 -14.24 3.00
N SER A 129 3.56 -13.26 2.09
CA SER A 129 3.97 -13.50 0.70
C SER A 129 5.46 -13.89 0.61
N TYR A 130 6.33 -13.26 1.39
CA TYR A 130 7.75 -13.60 1.44
C TYR A 130 7.98 -15.05 1.92
N LYS A 131 7.22 -15.49 2.94
CA LYS A 131 7.23 -16.88 3.43
C LYS A 131 6.76 -17.90 2.38
N ARG A 132 6.07 -17.47 1.33
CA ARG A 132 5.67 -18.29 0.18
C ARG A 132 6.73 -18.31 -0.94
N GLY A 133 7.91 -17.72 -0.73
CA GLY A 133 9.00 -17.67 -1.70
C GLY A 133 8.81 -16.65 -2.83
N ILE A 134 7.91 -15.69 -2.64
CA ILE A 134 7.67 -14.60 -3.62
C ILE A 134 8.70 -13.49 -3.40
N ASN A 135 9.15 -12.85 -4.49
CA ASN A 135 9.91 -11.59 -4.39
C ASN A 135 8.95 -10.47 -3.97
N VAL A 136 9.09 -10.00 -2.74
CA VAL A 136 8.18 -9.02 -2.14
C VAL A 136 8.87 -7.68 -1.93
N TYR A 137 8.13 -6.62 -2.27
CA TYR A 137 8.48 -5.23 -2.00
C TYR A 137 7.32 -4.54 -1.28
N VAL A 138 7.64 -3.49 -0.53
CA VAL A 138 6.65 -2.57 0.04
C VAL A 138 6.91 -1.16 -0.50
N ASP A 139 5.92 -0.58 -1.18
CA ASP A 139 6.01 0.82 -1.61
C ASP A 139 5.55 1.75 -0.50
N GLU A 140 6.47 2.04 0.42
CA GLU A 140 6.16 2.89 1.59
C GLU A 140 5.87 4.34 1.21
N ASP A 141 6.06 4.76 -0.05
CA ASP A 141 5.67 6.10 -0.53
C ASP A 141 4.15 6.28 -0.58
N ILE A 142 3.41 5.18 -0.70
CA ILE A 142 1.94 5.16 -0.81
C ILE A 142 1.31 4.24 0.24
N THR A 143 2.00 4.05 1.36
CA THR A 143 1.42 3.63 2.64
C THR A 143 1.02 4.87 3.45
N ASP A 144 0.42 4.66 4.63
CA ASP A 144 0.16 5.75 5.58
C ASP A 144 1.43 6.56 5.96
N THR A 145 2.59 5.91 6.03
CA THR A 145 3.86 6.61 6.31
C THR A 145 4.26 7.54 5.15
N GLY A 146 4.20 7.07 3.90
CA GLY A 146 4.51 7.89 2.73
C GLY A 146 3.47 8.94 2.42
N ILE A 147 2.19 8.65 2.67
CA ILE A 147 1.12 9.63 2.49
C ILE A 147 1.30 10.82 3.43
N ASN A 148 1.74 10.60 4.68
CA ASN A 148 2.13 11.71 5.57
C ASN A 148 3.25 12.58 4.97
N ARG A 149 4.23 11.97 4.28
CA ARG A 149 5.28 12.72 3.59
C ARG A 149 4.74 13.52 2.40
N ILE A 150 3.85 12.93 1.59
CA ILE A 150 3.15 13.62 0.50
C ILE A 150 2.45 14.87 1.04
N LEU A 151 1.74 14.75 2.16
CA LEU A 151 1.02 15.84 2.80
C LEU A 151 1.95 16.93 3.31
N MET A 152 2.99 16.57 4.06
CA MET A 152 3.85 17.52 4.75
C MET A 152 4.87 18.20 3.83
N MET A 153 5.39 17.48 2.83
CA MET A 153 6.58 17.90 2.08
C MET A 153 6.41 17.87 0.56
N ARG A 154 5.38 17.20 0.03
CA ARG A 154 5.16 17.03 -1.42
C ARG A 154 6.36 16.40 -2.16
N ASP A 155 7.18 15.65 -1.43
CA ASP A 155 8.52 15.22 -1.83
C ASP A 155 8.58 13.82 -2.45
N VAL A 156 7.49 13.05 -2.36
CA VAL A 156 7.43 11.69 -2.91
C VAL A 156 7.37 11.74 -4.45
N PRO A 157 8.41 11.28 -5.17
CA PRO A 157 8.46 11.38 -6.63
C PRO A 157 7.48 10.40 -7.28
N VAL A 158 6.92 10.74 -8.43
CA VAL A 158 6.01 9.81 -9.15
C VAL A 158 6.79 8.60 -9.69
N ILE A 159 7.97 8.83 -10.26
CA ILE A 159 8.89 7.80 -10.74
C ILE A 159 10.11 7.78 -9.83
N ARG A 160 10.51 6.60 -9.36
CA ARG A 160 11.71 6.42 -8.53
C ARG A 160 12.86 5.93 -9.41
N ARG A 161 13.94 6.72 -9.48
CA ARG A 161 15.17 6.36 -10.23
C ARG A 161 16.21 5.66 -9.35
N ASN A 162 16.35 6.10 -8.10
CA ASN A 162 17.35 5.58 -7.17
C ASN A 162 16.71 5.05 -5.89
N GLN A 163 17.37 4.07 -5.28
CA GLN A 163 17.06 3.57 -3.95
C GLN A 163 18.06 4.10 -2.95
N THR A 164 17.57 4.84 -1.98
CA THR A 164 18.26 4.96 -0.70
C THR A 164 17.23 4.83 0.41
N LEU A 165 17.63 4.22 1.53
CA LEU A 165 16.85 4.33 2.77
C LEU A 165 16.62 5.81 3.12
N GLU A 166 17.60 6.69 2.84
CA GLU A 166 17.44 8.15 2.95
C GLU A 166 16.28 8.71 2.12
N SER A 167 15.92 8.12 0.98
CA SER A 167 14.78 8.59 0.17
C SER A 167 13.41 8.30 0.81
N VAL A 168 13.36 7.36 1.75
CA VAL A 168 12.18 7.07 2.59
C VAL A 168 12.17 7.96 3.83
N PHE A 169 13.35 8.39 4.29
CA PHE A 169 13.49 9.32 5.40
C PHE A 169 13.20 10.76 4.96
N SER A 170 12.36 11.46 5.72
CA SER A 170 12.35 12.91 5.69
C SER A 170 13.61 13.43 6.40
N PRO A 171 14.33 14.42 5.87
CA PRO A 171 15.34 15.17 6.64
C PRO A 171 14.79 15.78 7.94
N VAL A 172 13.47 15.93 8.04
CA VAL A 172 12.75 16.48 9.20
C VAL A 172 12.46 15.41 10.27
N MET A 173 12.57 14.12 9.95
CA MET A 173 12.51 13.07 10.97
C MET A 173 13.81 13.02 11.76
N GLY A 174 13.84 13.73 12.90
CA GLY A 174 14.95 13.71 13.85
C GLY A 174 15.23 12.31 14.46
N GLY A 175 16.28 12.23 15.28
CA GLY A 175 16.85 10.97 15.82
C GLY A 175 15.84 9.92 16.31
N PRO A 176 14.97 10.22 17.30
CA PRO A 176 14.10 9.20 17.90
C PRO A 176 13.09 8.57 16.94
N LEU A 177 12.55 9.36 15.99
CA LEU A 177 11.62 8.85 14.97
C LEU A 177 12.35 7.99 13.95
N ARG A 178 13.57 8.38 13.57
CA ARG A 178 14.44 7.61 12.69
C ARG A 178 14.82 6.26 13.32
N GLU A 179 15.21 6.25 14.59
CA GLU A 179 15.56 5.02 15.33
C GLU A 179 14.37 4.08 15.45
N SER A 180 13.20 4.61 15.81
CA SER A 180 11.96 3.84 15.88
C SER A 180 11.62 3.21 14.52
N PHE A 181 11.78 3.95 13.44
CA PHE A 181 11.57 3.45 12.07
C PHE A 181 12.57 2.36 11.67
N LEU A 182 13.86 2.54 12.01
CA LEU A 182 14.89 1.54 11.73
C LEU A 182 14.65 0.25 12.53
N SER A 183 14.32 0.38 13.82
CA SER A 183 13.97 -0.75 14.68
C SER A 183 12.74 -1.50 14.15
N ALA A 184 11.72 -0.78 13.67
CA ALA A 184 10.53 -1.39 13.08
C ALA A 184 10.81 -2.22 11.81
N ARG A 185 11.98 -2.06 11.19
CA ARG A 185 12.42 -2.77 9.97
C ARG A 185 13.42 -3.89 10.25
N GLU A 186 13.94 -3.97 11.46
CA GLU A 186 14.92 -4.97 11.83
C GLU A 186 14.36 -6.39 11.62
N GLY A 187 15.11 -7.23 10.91
CA GLY A 187 14.69 -8.60 10.60
C GLY A 187 13.55 -8.73 9.57
N LYS A 188 13.19 -7.66 8.84
CA LYS A 188 12.08 -7.66 7.85
C LYS A 188 12.59 -7.51 6.41
N PRO A 189 13.11 -8.58 5.78
CA PRO A 189 13.68 -8.53 4.42
C PRO A 189 12.66 -8.22 3.32
N TRP A 190 11.36 -8.23 3.62
CA TRP A 190 10.29 -7.88 2.68
C TRP A 190 9.96 -6.38 2.68
N LEU A 191 10.47 -5.59 3.62
CA LEU A 191 10.31 -4.13 3.62
C LEU A 191 11.31 -3.46 2.66
N LEU A 192 11.46 -3.99 1.46
CA LEU A 192 12.29 -3.39 0.43
C LEU A 192 11.43 -2.45 -0.40
N GLN A 193 11.90 -1.22 -0.58
CA GLN A 193 11.28 -0.30 -1.53
C GLN A 193 11.41 -0.84 -2.95
N PRO A 194 10.42 -0.64 -3.85
CA PRO A 194 10.57 -0.98 -5.26
C PRO A 194 11.42 0.06 -6.03
N SER A 195 12.29 -0.38 -6.95
CA SER A 195 12.91 0.52 -7.95
C SER A 195 13.30 -0.18 -9.26
N SER A 196 13.39 0.62 -10.32
CA SER A 196 13.97 0.19 -11.60
C SER A 196 15.37 -0.38 -11.38
N GLY A 197 15.60 -1.63 -11.83
CA GLY A 197 16.89 -2.32 -11.73
C GLY A 197 16.97 -3.44 -10.69
N GLN A 198 15.96 -3.61 -9.82
CA GLN A 198 15.96 -4.75 -8.89
C GLN A 198 15.53 -6.06 -9.57
N PRO A 199 16.11 -7.22 -9.18
CA PRO A 199 15.74 -8.52 -9.73
C PRO A 199 14.25 -8.80 -9.63
N GLY A 200 13.57 -8.95 -10.78
CA GLY A 200 12.13 -9.24 -10.85
C GLY A 200 11.21 -8.01 -10.78
N TYR A 201 11.76 -6.79 -10.73
CA TYR A 201 11.00 -5.54 -10.80
C TYR A 201 10.88 -4.99 -12.24
N SER A 202 11.96 -5.05 -13.03
CA SER A 202 12.00 -4.73 -14.47
C SER A 202 11.39 -5.83 -15.32
#